data_AF-A0A7I8Z7T0-F1
#
_entry.id   AF-A0A7I8Z7T0-F1
#
_cell.length_a   1.000
_cell.length_b   1.000
_cell.length_c   1.000
_cell.angle_alpha   90.00
_cell.angle_beta   90.00
_cell.angle_gamma   90.00
#
_symmetry.space_group_name_H-M   'P 1'
#
loop_
_entity.id
_entity.type
_entity.pdbx_description
1 polymer ?
#
loop_
_entity_poly.entity_id
_entity_poly.type
_entity_poly.pdbx_seq_one_letter_code
_entity_poly.pdbx_strand_id
1 'polypeptide(L)'
;MATGNINSRSQMKNIRFPHDVIEEMENSKTEGETIAAFVITAVRGEIARRQAEGSGENPLVSSLDALAQVEKIGVKAAEEIGQLITVAREELQRRKAKEQE
;
A
#
# COMPACT_ATOMS: atom_id res chain seq x y z
N MET A 1 -1.35 -25.22 30.32
CA MET A 1 -1.99 -24.54 31.47
C MET A 1 -1.82 -23.04 31.29
N ALA A 2 -2.90 -22.25 31.42
CA ALA A 2 -2.79 -20.79 31.47
C ALA A 2 -2.11 -20.39 32.77
N THR A 3 -0.91 -19.84 32.70
CA THR A 3 -0.35 -19.05 33.81
C THR A 3 -0.99 -17.66 33.74
N GLY A 4 -1.11 -16.93 34.86
CA GLY A 4 -1.79 -15.63 34.88
C GLY A 4 -1.30 -14.61 33.84
N ASN A 5 -0.10 -14.82 33.29
CA ASN A 5 0.53 -13.95 32.29
C ASN A 5 0.42 -14.46 30.84
N ILE A 6 -0.13 -15.66 30.58
CA ILE A 6 -0.25 -16.26 29.23
C ILE A 6 -1.59 -16.98 29.08
N ASN A 7 -2.39 -16.59 28.09
CA ASN A 7 -3.57 -17.34 27.64
C ASN A 7 -3.45 -17.68 26.14
N SER A 8 -4.47 -18.34 25.57
CA SER A 8 -4.47 -18.77 24.17
C SER A 8 -4.45 -17.65 23.13
N ARG A 9 -4.68 -16.40 23.53
CA ARG A 9 -4.78 -15.23 22.65
C ARG A 9 -3.80 -14.10 22.99
N SER A 10 -3.25 -14.05 24.21
CA SER A 10 -2.35 -12.98 24.62
C SER A 10 -1.34 -13.41 25.67
N GLN A 11 -0.21 -12.69 25.71
CA GLN A 11 0.81 -12.78 26.73
C GLN A 11 1.09 -11.38 27.29
N MET A 12 1.06 -11.24 28.61
CA MET A 12 1.41 -10.01 29.30
C MET A 12 2.93 -9.83 29.37
N LYS A 13 3.41 -8.63 29.04
CA LYS A 13 4.82 -8.22 29.16
C LYS A 13 4.87 -6.91 29.93
N ASN A 14 5.72 -6.86 30.96
CA ASN A 14 5.92 -5.64 31.75
C ASN A 14 7.11 -4.86 31.19
N ILE A 15 6.85 -3.64 30.72
CA ILE A 15 7.86 -2.70 30.23
C ILE A 15 7.65 -1.34 30.91
N ARG A 16 8.72 -0.55 31.01
CA ARG A 16 8.66 0.82 31.54
C ARG A 16 8.85 1.79 30.40
N PHE A 17 8.00 2.81 30.34
CA PHE A 17 8.16 3.96 29.45
C PHE A 17 8.66 5.16 30.28
N PRO A 18 9.55 5.99 29.72
CA PRO A 18 9.83 7.32 30.26
C PRO A 18 8.56 8.17 30.37
N HIS A 19 8.55 9.12 31.31
CA HIS A 19 7.36 9.95 31.59
C HIS A 19 6.96 10.83 30.41
N ASP A 20 7.95 11.45 29.76
CA ASP A 20 7.81 12.23 28.53
C ASP A 20 7.16 11.41 27.42
N VAL A 21 7.57 10.15 27.23
CA VAL A 21 6.97 9.26 26.23
C VAL A 21 5.51 8.94 26.54
N ILE A 22 5.16 8.75 27.82
CA ILE A 22 3.76 8.53 28.22
C ILE A 22 2.91 9.77 27.92
N GLU A 23 3.41 10.97 28.21
CA GLU A 23 2.72 12.22 27.92
C GLU A 23 2.50 12.41 26.42
N GLU A 24 3.53 12.18 25.61
CA GLU A 24 3.43 12.24 24.15
C GLU A 24 2.42 11.23 23.60
N MET A 25 2.40 10.00 24.12
CA MET A 25 1.42 9.00 23.73
C MET A 25 0.00 9.44 24.09
N GLU A 26 -0.23 9.97 25.29
CA GLU A 26 -1.54 10.46 25.70
C GLU A 26 -2.04 11.58 24.77
N ASN A 27 -1.15 12.52 24.43
CA ASN A 27 -1.46 13.65 23.56
C ASN A 27 -1.65 13.28 22.07
N SER A 28 -1.07 12.15 21.63
CA SER A 28 -1.10 11.72 20.22
C SER A 28 -2.22 10.73 19.90
N LYS A 29 -2.99 10.28 20.90
CA LYS A 29 -4.09 9.34 20.70
C LYS A 29 -5.24 9.95 19.92
N THR A 30 -5.91 9.11 19.16
CA THR A 30 -7.20 9.43 18.56
C THR A 30 -8.32 9.39 19.61
N GLU A 31 -9.45 10.06 19.34
CA GLU A 31 -10.58 10.09 20.27
C GLU A 31 -11.09 8.67 20.55
N GLY A 32 -11.21 8.32 21.84
CA GLY A 32 -11.64 6.98 22.27
C GLY A 32 -10.55 5.90 22.22
N GLU A 33 -9.33 6.23 21.78
CA GLU A 33 -8.22 5.28 21.76
C GLU A 33 -7.61 5.10 23.16
N THR A 34 -7.26 3.86 23.48
CA THR A 34 -6.55 3.51 24.71
C THR A 34 -5.05 3.45 24.46
N ILE A 35 -4.21 3.70 25.48
CA ILE A 35 -2.75 3.49 25.36
C ILE A 35 -2.45 2.06 24.88
N ALA A 36 -3.18 1.06 25.36
CA ALA A 36 -2.97 -0.32 24.95
C ALA A 36 -3.21 -0.50 23.44
N ALA A 37 -4.30 0.04 22.90
CA ALA A 37 -4.58 0.01 21.46
C ALA A 37 -3.50 0.74 20.66
N PHE A 38 -3.08 1.92 21.13
CA PHE A 38 -2.00 2.70 20.51
C PHE A 38 -0.70 1.89 20.42
N VAL A 39 -0.26 1.29 21.53
CA VAL A 39 0.97 0.48 21.59
C VAL A 39 0.88 -0.75 20.70
N ILE A 40 -0.26 -1.45 20.71
CA ILE A 40 -0.46 -2.63 19.85
C ILE A 40 -0.35 -2.25 18.38
N THR A 41 -0.97 -1.14 17.98
CA THR A 41 -0.90 -0.63 16.60
C THR A 41 0.54 -0.27 16.22
N ALA A 42 1.25 0.49 17.06
CA ALA A 42 2.63 0.86 16.83
C ALA A 42 3.55 -0.36 16.70
N VAL A 43 3.42 -1.35 17.61
CA VAL A 43 4.22 -2.59 17.58
C VAL A 43 3.93 -3.41 16.32
N ARG A 44 2.67 -3.49 15.88
CA ARG A 44 2.32 -4.18 14.63
C ARG A 44 2.95 -3.50 13.41
N GLY A 45 2.92 -2.17 13.36
CA GLY A 45 3.57 -1.40 12.30
C GLY A 45 5.08 -1.64 12.27
N GLU A 46 5.73 -1.63 13.43
CA GLU A 46 7.16 -1.89 13.56
C GLU A 46 7.55 -3.32 13.17
N ILE A 47 6.74 -4.32 13.51
CA ILE A 47 6.95 -5.71 13.06
C ILE A 47 6.86 -5.78 11.53
N ALA A 48 5.83 -5.18 10.93
CA ALA A 48 5.66 -5.16 9.49
C ALA A 48 6.85 -4.48 8.80
N ARG A 49 7.33 -3.34 9.33
CA ARG A 49 8.53 -2.63 8.85
C ARG A 49 9.79 -3.50 8.90
N ARG A 50 10.02 -4.24 9.98
CA ARG A 50 11.19 -5.13 10.08
C ARG A 50 11.08 -6.36 9.19
N GLN A 51 9.88 -6.91 9.03
CA GLN A 51 9.64 -8.03 8.12
C GLN A 51 9.88 -7.61 6.67
N ALA A 52 9.46 -6.41 6.32
CA ALA A 52 9.74 -5.72 5.07
C ALA A 52 11.22 -5.46 4.79
N GLU A 53 11.96 -4.99 5.81
CA GLU A 53 13.41 -4.78 5.69
C GLU A 53 14.19 -6.10 5.60
N GLY A 54 13.68 -7.17 6.22
CA GLY A 54 14.28 -8.51 6.20
C GLY A 54 13.84 -9.41 5.03
N SER A 55 12.75 -9.09 4.32
CA SER A 55 12.25 -9.87 3.18
C SER A 55 12.93 -9.55 1.86
N GLY A 56 13.81 -8.55 1.81
CA GLY A 56 14.42 -8.05 0.57
C GLY A 56 13.48 -7.21 -0.30
N GLU A 57 12.17 -7.26 -0.05
CA GLU A 57 11.16 -6.41 -0.68
C GLU A 57 10.55 -5.49 0.38
N ASN A 58 11.15 -4.31 0.53
CA ASN A 58 10.54 -3.20 1.24
C ASN A 58 9.16 -2.93 0.60
N PRO A 59 8.03 -2.83 1.34
CA PRO A 59 6.70 -2.59 0.83
C PRO A 59 6.61 -1.31 0.00
N LEU A 60 7.45 -0.32 0.30
CA LEU A 60 7.59 0.86 -0.55
C LEU A 60 8.22 0.50 -1.90
N VAL A 61 9.23 -0.38 -1.91
CA VAL A 61 9.84 -0.92 -3.12
C VAL A 61 8.84 -1.78 -3.90
N SER A 62 8.08 -2.66 -3.24
CA SER A 62 7.00 -3.43 -3.87
C SER A 62 5.88 -2.53 -4.43
N SER A 63 5.55 -1.44 -3.73
CA SER A 63 4.59 -0.44 -4.21
C SER A 63 5.15 0.35 -5.40
N LEU A 64 6.44 0.68 -5.40
CA LEU A 64 7.12 1.34 -6.52
C LEU A 64 7.21 0.41 -7.74
N ASP A 65 7.50 -0.87 -7.54
CA ASP A 65 7.50 -1.89 -8.60
C ASP A 65 6.10 -2.07 -9.19
N ALA A 66 5.07 -2.07 -8.34
CA ALA A 66 3.68 -2.07 -8.78
C ALA A 66 3.35 -0.83 -9.62
N LEU A 67 3.81 0.35 -9.21
CA LEU A 67 3.63 1.60 -9.98
C LEU A 67 4.39 1.58 -11.31
N ALA A 68 5.61 1.05 -11.34
CA ALA A 68 6.39 0.89 -12.58
C ALA A 68 5.70 -0.07 -13.56
N GLN A 69 5.08 -1.14 -13.04
CA GLN A 69 4.29 -2.06 -13.86
C GLN A 69 3.03 -1.38 -14.41
N VAL A 70 2.36 -0.54 -13.62
CA VAL A 70 1.21 0.27 -14.09
C VAL A 70 1.64 1.24 -15.19
N GLU A 71 2.79 1.90 -15.05
CA GLU A 71 3.35 2.78 -16.08
C GLU A 71 3.57 2.03 -17.40
N LYS A 72 4.23 0.87 -17.35
CA LYS A 72 4.48 0.03 -18.52
C LYS A 72 3.19 -0.38 -19.23
N ILE A 73 2.17 -0.75 -18.47
CA ILE A 73 0.84 -1.09 -19.01
C ILE A 73 0.22 0.15 -19.68
N GLY A 74 0.29 1.32 -19.04
CA GLY A 74 -0.25 2.56 -19.56
C GLY A 74 0.39 3.00 -20.88
N VAL A 75 1.72 2.92 -20.99
CA VAL A 75 2.46 3.20 -22.23
C VAL A 75 2.00 2.29 -23.36
N LYS A 76 1.94 0.98 -23.10
CA LYS A 76 1.51 -0.01 -24.10
C LYS A 76 0.06 0.24 -24.55
N ALA A 77 -0.84 0.51 -23.60
CA ALA A 77 -2.24 0.80 -23.91
C ALA A 77 -2.37 2.06 -24.80
N ALA A 78 -1.58 3.10 -24.54
CA ALA A 78 -1.58 4.31 -25.36
C ALA A 78 -1.11 4.03 -26.80
N GLU A 79 -0.07 3.20 -26.98
CA GLU A 79 0.40 2.78 -28.30
C GLU A 79 -0.68 2.02 -29.08
N GLU A 80 -1.31 1.02 -28.44
CA GLU A 80 -2.37 0.21 -29.06
C GLU A 80 -3.58 1.06 -29.46
N ILE A 81 -4.00 2.00 -28.60
CA ILE A 81 -5.07 2.97 -28.93
C ILE A 81 -4.67 3.84 -30.13
N GLY A 82 -3.43 4.30 -30.19
CA GLY A 82 -2.91 5.07 -31.33
C GLY A 82 -2.99 4.30 -32.65
N GLN A 83 -2.66 3.01 -32.63
CA GLN A 83 -2.80 2.14 -33.81
C GLN A 83 -4.26 2.01 -34.25
N LEU A 84 -5.19 1.78 -33.31
CA LEU A 84 -6.62 1.69 -33.61
C LEU A 84 -7.18 2.99 -34.22
N ILE A 85 -6.79 4.14 -33.67
CA ILE A 85 -7.19 5.46 -34.21
C ILE A 85 -6.67 5.62 -35.65
N THR A 86 -5.44 5.18 -35.91
CA THR A 86 -4.83 5.27 -37.24
C THR A 86 -5.62 4.43 -38.25
N VAL A 87 -5.89 3.16 -37.95
CA VAL A 87 -6.70 2.27 -38.78
C VAL A 87 -8.10 2.85 -39.04
N ALA A 88 -8.76 3.37 -38.01
CA ALA A 88 -10.08 3.98 -38.14
C ALA A 88 -10.07 5.21 -39.08
N ARG A 89 -9.04 6.04 -39.01
CA ARG A 89 -8.87 7.21 -39.89
C ARG A 89 -8.65 6.81 -41.34
N GLU A 90 -7.79 5.83 -41.59
CA GLU A 90 -7.53 5.31 -42.94
C GLU A 90 -8.80 4.74 -43.57
N GLU A 91 -9.56 3.95 -42.81
CA GLU A 91 -10.81 3.35 -43.28
C GLU A 91 -11.87 4.42 -43.57
N LEU A 92 -11.98 5.47 -42.74
CA LEU A 92 -12.86 6.61 -43.01
C LEU A 92 -12.47 7.35 -44.29
N GLN A 93 -11.18 7.56 -44.55
CA GLN A 93 -10.72 8.22 -45.78
C GLN A 93 -11.01 7.36 -47.02
N ARG A 94 -10.77 6.04 -46.95
CA ARG A 94 -11.12 5.11 -48.04
C ARG A 94 -12.60 5.15 -48.38
N ARG A 95 -13.48 5.20 -47.38
CA ARG A 95 -14.93 5.28 -47.61
C ARG A 95 -15.32 6.60 -48.26
N LYS A 96 -14.81 7.74 -47.78
CA LYS A 96 -15.04 9.05 -48.39
C LYS A 96 -14.56 9.11 -49.85
N ALA A 97 -13.41 8.52 -50.15
CA ALA A 97 -12.89 8.47 -51.52
C ALA A 97 -13.79 7.64 -52.46
N LYS A 98 -14.35 6.52 -51.97
CA LYS A 98 -15.30 5.69 -52.74
C LYS A 98 -16.67 6.34 -52.93
N GLU A 99 -17.09 7.22 -52.03
CA GLU A 99 -18.37 7.95 -52.15
C GLU A 99 -18.29 9.13 -53.15
N GLN A 100 -17.08 9.54 -53.56
CA GLN A 100 -16.85 10.66 -54.49
C GLN A 100 -16.59 10.22 -55.94
N GLU A 101 -16.56 8.90 -56.21
CA GLU A 101 -16.41 8.28 -57.53
C GLU A 101 -17.78 7.79 -58.05
#